data_AF-A0A172UCD1-F1
#
_entry.id   AF-A0A172UCD1-F1
#
_cell.length_a   1.000
_cell.length_b   1.000
_cell.length_c   1.000
_cell.angle_alpha   90.00
_cell.angle_beta   90.00
_cell.angle_gamma   90.00
#
_symmetry.space_group_name_H-M   'P 1'
#
loop_
_entity.id
_entity.type
_entity.pdbx_description
1 polymer ?
#
loop_
_entity_poly.entity_id
_entity_poly.type
_entity_poly.pdbx_seq_one_letter_code
_entity_poly.pdbx_strand_id
1 'polypeptide(L)'
;MNLYLSEFSATSDIERSATYAEATHAVISFCGKNSVHCWRSNEFTDYTEIEKRIKGSDIFVALVDQYWNSSTWKGHEFVYSSGGPSMVDGIKGKQLTKRIAFLVDGIEFPSCLHRALEPIVVVSNISALNDALAQALPA
;
A
#
# COMPACT_ATOMS: atom_id res chain seq x y z
N MET A 1 5.29 -14.53 -6.14
CA MET A 1 4.86 -13.13 -6.33
C MET A 1 4.57 -12.56 -4.95
N ASN A 2 5.00 -11.33 -4.71
CA ASN A 2 4.92 -10.68 -3.40
C ASN A 2 4.09 -9.39 -3.51
N LEU A 3 3.23 -9.15 -2.53
CA LEU A 3 2.45 -7.93 -2.37
C LEU A 3 2.88 -7.23 -1.08
N TYR A 4 3.10 -5.93 -1.12
CA TYR A 4 3.27 -5.10 0.06
C TYR A 4 1.99 -4.33 0.36
N LEU A 5 1.42 -4.54 1.54
CA LEU A 5 0.24 -3.83 2.03
C LEU A 5 0.67 -2.71 2.98
N SER A 6 0.67 -1.49 2.47
CA SER A 6 0.85 -0.25 3.22
C SER A 6 -0.45 0.09 3.96
N GLU A 7 -0.60 -0.53 5.12
CA GLU A 7 -1.68 -0.28 6.06
C GLU A 7 -1.15 0.43 7.31
N PHE A 8 -1.95 1.29 7.92
CA PHE A 8 -1.57 1.94 9.17
C PHE A 8 -2.03 1.08 10.36
N SER A 9 -1.06 0.59 11.15
CA SER A 9 -1.33 -0.25 12.33
C SER A 9 -2.29 0.45 13.28
N ALA A 10 -3.45 -0.16 13.53
CA ALA A 10 -4.34 0.31 14.57
C ALA A 10 -3.83 -0.20 15.92
N THR A 11 -3.43 0.72 16.81
CA THR A 11 -3.51 0.42 18.24
C THR A 11 -4.98 0.24 18.62
N SER A 12 -5.25 -0.43 19.74
CA SER A 12 -6.63 -0.63 20.26
C SER A 12 -7.43 0.67 20.42
N ASP A 13 -6.75 1.81 20.42
CA ASP A 13 -7.30 3.12 20.74
C ASP A 13 -7.77 3.87 19.49
N ILE A 14 -7.59 3.31 18.30
CA ILE A 14 -8.00 3.92 17.03
C ILE A 14 -9.24 3.20 16.50
N GLU A 15 -10.41 3.86 16.59
CA GLU A 15 -11.61 3.41 15.89
C GLU A 15 -11.43 3.53 14.37
N ARG A 16 -11.69 2.43 13.67
CA ARG A 16 -11.58 2.32 12.21
C ARG A 16 -12.95 2.06 11.59
N SER A 17 -13.15 2.53 10.38
CA SER A 17 -14.37 2.24 9.64
C SER A 17 -14.45 0.78 9.21
N ALA A 18 -15.68 0.30 8.99
CA ALA A 18 -15.93 -1.02 8.43
C ALA A 18 -15.25 -1.18 7.07
N THR A 19 -15.22 -0.12 6.25
CA THR A 19 -14.59 -0.13 4.92
C THR A 19 -13.08 -0.39 4.99
N TYR A 20 -12.37 0.09 6.02
CA TYR A 20 -10.96 -0.24 6.22
C TYR A 20 -10.75 -1.74 6.46
N ALA A 21 -11.57 -2.34 7.33
CA ALA A 21 -11.52 -3.76 7.64
C ALA A 21 -11.88 -4.62 6.43
N GLU A 22 -12.90 -4.23 5.67
CA GLU A 22 -13.30 -4.88 4.42
C GLU A 22 -12.19 -4.82 3.36
N ALA A 23 -11.54 -3.66 3.18
CA ALA A 23 -10.44 -3.50 2.24
C ALA A 23 -9.23 -4.36 2.63
N THR A 24 -8.87 -4.37 3.91
CA THR A 24 -7.80 -5.23 4.44
C THR A 24 -8.12 -6.70 4.18
N HIS A 25 -9.34 -7.13 4.50
CA HIS A 25 -9.78 -8.50 4.28
C HIS A 25 -9.81 -8.87 2.79
N ALA A 26 -10.21 -7.95 1.90
CA ALA A 26 -10.20 -8.15 0.46
C ALA A 26 -8.78 -8.41 -0.06
N VAL A 27 -7.79 -7.60 0.34
CA VAL A 27 -6.38 -7.78 -0.05
C VAL A 27 -5.81 -9.11 0.47
N ILE A 28 -6.04 -9.43 1.75
CA ILE A 28 -5.55 -10.69 2.34
C ILE A 28 -6.20 -11.90 1.67
N SER A 29 -7.52 -11.86 1.46
CA SER A 29 -8.26 -12.92 0.76
C SER A 29 -7.77 -13.11 -0.68
N PHE A 30 -7.52 -12.02 -1.40
CA PHE A 30 -6.93 -12.06 -2.73
C PHE A 30 -5.56 -12.77 -2.71
N CYS A 31 -4.71 -12.43 -1.74
CA CYS A 31 -3.39 -13.03 -1.61
C CYS A 31 -3.47 -14.55 -1.36
N GLY A 32 -4.35 -14.96 -0.43
CA GLY A 32 -4.57 -16.39 -0.13
C GLY A 32 -5.10 -17.19 -1.31
N LYS A 33 -6.03 -16.63 -2.10
CA LYS A 33 -6.62 -17.29 -3.28
C LYS A 33 -5.63 -17.44 -4.44
N ASN A 34 -4.66 -16.53 -4.56
CA ASN A 34 -3.76 -16.45 -5.72
C ASN A 34 -2.31 -16.84 -5.40
N SER A 35 -2.06 -17.50 -4.25
CA SER A 35 -0.71 -17.85 -3.79
C SER A 35 0.28 -16.66 -3.79
N VAL A 36 -0.22 -15.47 -3.45
CA VAL A 36 0.58 -14.25 -3.33
C VAL A 36 0.99 -14.13 -1.88
N HIS A 37 2.28 -13.91 -1.63
CA HIS A 37 2.73 -13.64 -0.28
C HIS A 37 2.46 -12.16 0.06
N CYS A 38 1.77 -11.90 1.18
CA CYS A 38 1.39 -10.57 1.61
C CYS A 38 2.29 -10.10 2.76
N TRP A 39 3.19 -9.15 2.49
CA TRP A 39 3.93 -8.43 3.51
C TRP A 39 3.05 -7.31 4.06
N ARG A 40 2.79 -7.32 5.37
CA ARG A 40 1.93 -6.30 6.00
C ARG A 40 2.79 -5.28 6.71
N SER A 41 2.54 -4.00 6.43
CA SER A 41 3.39 -2.95 6.96
C SER A 41 3.39 -2.84 8.49
N ASN A 42 2.32 -3.28 9.16
CA ASN A 42 2.22 -3.27 10.61
C ASN A 42 3.07 -4.35 11.32
N GLU A 43 3.68 -5.27 10.56
CA GLU A 43 4.55 -6.32 11.08
C GLU A 43 6.01 -5.84 11.26
N PHE A 44 6.32 -4.61 10.83
CA PHE A 44 7.66 -4.05 10.82
C PHE A 44 7.73 -2.75 11.62
N THR A 45 8.84 -2.52 12.30
CA THR A 45 9.06 -1.35 13.17
C THR A 45 10.22 -0.47 12.72
N ASP A 46 10.91 -0.82 11.63
CA ASP A 46 12.03 -0.05 11.09
C ASP A 46 11.97 0.08 9.56
N TYR A 47 12.57 1.16 9.06
CA TYR A 47 12.59 1.49 7.64
C TYR A 47 13.35 0.47 6.79
N THR A 48 14.37 -0.19 7.33
CA THR A 48 15.22 -1.11 6.55
C THR A 48 14.43 -2.33 6.11
N GLU A 49 13.68 -2.94 7.03
CA GLU A 49 12.83 -4.08 6.70
C GLU A 49 11.67 -3.66 5.80
N ILE A 50 11.02 -2.52 6.06
CA ILE A 50 9.97 -1.97 5.19
C ILE A 50 10.46 -1.81 3.74
N GLU A 51 11.57 -1.11 3.54
CA GLU A 51 12.14 -0.85 2.22
C GLU A 51 12.57 -2.14 1.52
N LYS A 52 13.15 -3.08 2.27
CA LYS A 52 13.49 -4.42 1.77
C LYS A 52 12.25 -5.18 1.28
N ARG A 53 11.14 -5.15 2.02
CA ARG A 53 9.89 -5.80 1.62
C ARG A 53 9.25 -5.13 0.42
N ILE A 54 9.21 -3.79 0.38
CA ILE A 54 8.74 -3.04 -0.79
C ILE A 54 9.57 -3.39 -2.03
N LYS A 55 10.91 -3.40 -1.92
CA LYS A 55 11.82 -3.75 -3.03
C LYS A 55 11.64 -5.19 -3.52
N GLY A 56 11.34 -6.11 -2.59
CA GLY A 56 11.05 -7.51 -2.88
C GLY A 56 9.63 -7.78 -3.40
N SER A 57 8.77 -6.76 -3.44
CA SER A 57 7.39 -6.88 -3.91
C SER A 57 7.24 -6.64 -5.42
N ASP A 58 6.16 -7.20 -5.95
CA ASP A 58 5.68 -7.03 -7.32
C ASP A 58 4.49 -6.07 -7.36
N ILE A 59 3.67 -6.11 -6.31
CA ILE A 59 2.47 -5.28 -6.13
C ILE A 59 2.59 -4.46 -4.85
N PHE A 60 2.19 -3.20 -4.89
CA PHE A 60 2.05 -2.34 -3.71
C PHE A 60 0.60 -1.87 -3.59
N VAL A 61 0.04 -1.98 -2.39
CA VAL A 61 -1.32 -1.52 -2.07
C VAL A 61 -1.25 -0.59 -0.87
N ALA A 62 -1.76 0.63 -0.99
CA ALA A 62 -1.97 1.54 0.13
C ALA A 62 -3.45 1.60 0.52
N LEU A 63 -3.74 1.41 1.81
CA LEU A 63 -5.05 1.69 2.39
C LEU A 63 -5.02 3.10 2.96
N VAL A 64 -5.51 4.06 2.17
CA VAL A 64 -5.40 5.49 2.43
C VAL A 64 -6.62 5.93 3.21
N ASP A 65 -6.41 6.31 4.46
CA ASP A 65 -7.38 6.94 5.35
C ASP A 65 -6.76 8.17 6.02
N GLN A 66 -7.50 8.80 6.93
CA GLN A 66 -7.07 10.02 7.63
C GLN A 66 -5.77 9.85 8.44
N TYR A 67 -5.51 8.67 9.01
CA TYR A 67 -4.32 8.38 9.80
C TYR A 67 -3.14 8.01 8.90
N TRP A 68 -3.39 7.25 7.84
CA TRP A 68 -2.39 6.98 6.80
C TRP A 68 -1.89 8.30 6.21
N ASN A 69 -2.79 9.22 5.86
CA ASN A 69 -2.47 10.55 5.33
C ASN A 69 -1.65 11.41 6.30
N SER A 70 -1.83 11.19 7.60
CA SER A 70 -1.12 11.93 8.65
C SER A 70 0.26 11.33 8.96
N SER A 71 0.62 10.19 8.36
CA SER A 71 1.83 9.46 8.67
C SER A 71 2.94 9.72 7.65
N THR A 72 4.02 10.34 8.09
CA THR A 72 5.24 10.50 7.28
C THR A 72 5.85 9.14 6.89
N TRP A 73 5.68 8.10 7.71
CA TRP A 73 6.10 6.73 7.39
C TRP A 73 5.34 6.18 6.19
N LYS A 74 4.03 6.41 6.13
CA LYS A 74 3.20 5.95 5.02
C LYS A 74 3.42 6.72 3.73
N GLY A 75 3.61 8.03 3.84
CA GLY A 75 4.11 8.84 2.74
C GLY A 75 5.43 8.30 2.19
N HIS A 76 6.36 7.91 3.06
CA HIS A 76 7.63 7.30 2.65
C HIS A 76 7.45 5.96 1.95
N GLU A 77 6.69 5.02 2.51
CA GLU A 77 6.41 3.72 1.88
C GLU A 77 5.92 3.89 0.44
N PHE A 78 4.98 4.82 0.24
CA PHE A 78 4.43 5.16 -1.06
C PHE A 78 5.51 5.72 -2.01
N VAL A 79 6.25 6.73 -1.57
CA VAL A 79 7.31 7.36 -2.37
C VAL A 79 8.42 6.35 -2.71
N TYR A 80 8.83 5.51 -1.77
CA TYR A 80 9.86 4.51 -2.01
C TYR A 80 9.40 3.45 -3.03
N SER A 81 8.14 3.02 -2.96
CA SER A 81 7.53 2.13 -3.98
C SER A 81 7.50 2.74 -5.39
N SER A 82 7.57 4.08 -5.49
CA SER A 82 7.64 4.82 -6.75
C SER A 82 9.06 4.96 -7.31
N GLY A 83 10.07 4.40 -6.64
CA GLY A 83 11.49 4.60 -6.96
C GLY A 83 12.11 5.85 -6.33
N GLY A 84 11.44 6.41 -5.31
CA GLY A 84 11.98 7.48 -4.47
C GLY A 84 13.18 7.03 -3.62
N PRO A 85 13.85 7.97 -2.95
CA PRO A 85 15.04 7.67 -2.15
C PRO A 85 14.69 6.90 -0.88
N SER A 86 15.60 6.02 -0.47
CA SER A 86 15.61 5.41 0.86
C SER A 86 15.77 6.49 1.94
N MET A 87 15.10 6.29 3.07
CA MET A 87 15.31 7.10 4.28
C MET A 87 16.51 6.60 5.11
N VAL A 88 17.05 5.43 4.80
CA VAL A 88 18.18 4.80 5.49
C VAL A 88 19.51 5.22 4.88
N ASP A 89 19.66 5.08 3.56
CA ASP A 89 20.94 5.25 2.87
C ASP A 89 20.88 6.19 1.65
N GLY A 90 19.71 6.74 1.34
CA GLY A 90 19.49 7.63 0.20
C GLY A 90 19.49 6.93 -1.16
N ILE A 91 19.66 5.60 -1.22
CA ILE A 91 19.62 4.83 -2.46
C ILE A 91 18.16 4.74 -2.95
N LYS A 92 17.94 4.90 -4.25
CA LYS A 92 16.60 4.82 -4.83
C LYS A 92 16.01 3.41 -4.73
N GLY A 93 14.73 3.36 -4.41
CA GLY A 93 13.92 2.14 -4.45
C GLY A 93 13.73 1.60 -5.86
N LYS A 94 13.21 0.37 -5.94
CA LYS A 94 12.69 -0.20 -7.19
C LYS A 94 11.32 0.44 -7.46
N GLN A 95 11.15 1.09 -8.60
CA GLN A 95 9.82 1.54 -9.04
C GLN A 95 8.96 0.32 -9.35
N LEU A 96 7.87 0.15 -8.60
CA LEU A 96 6.90 -0.91 -8.82
C LEU A 96 5.90 -0.49 -9.91
N THR A 97 5.64 -1.38 -10.86
CA THR A 97 4.74 -1.12 -11.99
C THR A 97 3.27 -1.34 -11.63
N LYS A 98 2.99 -2.06 -10.54
CA LYS A 98 1.64 -2.34 -10.04
C LYS A 98 1.47 -1.73 -8.67
N ARG A 99 0.92 -0.52 -8.64
CA ARG A 99 0.63 0.23 -7.41
C ARG A 99 -0.85 0.58 -7.37
N ILE A 100 -1.47 0.38 -6.22
CA ILE A 100 -2.89 0.62 -6.00
C ILE A 100 -3.04 1.47 -4.74
N ALA A 101 -3.81 2.55 -4.82
CA ALA A 101 -4.25 3.32 -3.65
C ALA A 101 -5.75 3.17 -3.48
N PHE A 102 -6.17 2.61 -2.35
CA PHE A 102 -7.56 2.50 -1.95
C PHE A 102 -7.92 3.64 -1.00
N LEU A 103 -8.87 4.48 -1.40
CA LEU A 103 -9.37 5.62 -0.64
C LEU A 103 -10.51 5.19 0.29
N VAL A 104 -10.23 5.14 1.58
CA VAL A 104 -11.17 4.75 2.63
C VAL A 104 -12.12 5.91 2.93
N ASP A 105 -13.41 5.62 3.04
CA ASP A 105 -14.47 6.57 3.42
C ASP A 105 -14.51 7.88 2.61
N GLY A 106 -14.15 7.80 1.32
CA GLY A 106 -14.19 8.95 0.42
C GLY A 106 -13.11 10.00 0.69
N ILE A 107 -12.04 9.65 1.41
CA ILE A 107 -10.90 10.55 1.59
C ILE A 107 -10.25 10.89 0.25
N GLU A 108 -9.77 12.12 0.13
CA GLU A 108 -8.99 12.52 -1.04
C GLU A 108 -7.58 11.93 -0.98
N PHE A 109 -7.06 11.56 -2.15
CA PHE A 109 -5.68 11.16 -2.26
C PHE A 109 -4.75 12.36 -2.01
N PRO A 110 -3.66 12.22 -1.22
CA PRO A 110 -2.79 13.35 -0.89
C PRO A 110 -2.18 14.00 -2.13
N SER A 111 -2.47 15.29 -2.32
CA SER A 111 -1.99 16.07 -3.47
C SER A 111 -0.46 16.13 -3.56
N CYS A 112 0.24 16.06 -2.42
CA CYS A 112 1.70 16.00 -2.37
C CYS A 112 2.28 14.72 -3.00
N LEU A 113 1.50 13.65 -3.08
CA LEU A 113 1.88 12.38 -3.69
C LEU A 113 1.51 12.30 -5.17
N HIS A 114 0.84 13.31 -5.74
CA HIS A 114 0.45 13.32 -7.15
C HIS A 114 1.62 13.27 -8.14
N ARG A 115 2.82 13.69 -7.73
CA ARG A 115 4.00 13.64 -8.61
C ARG A 115 4.68 12.27 -8.63
N ALA A 116 4.35 11.40 -7.69
CA ALA A 116 4.85 10.03 -7.61
C ALA A 116 3.94 9.02 -8.33
N LEU A 117 2.92 9.49 -9.06
CA LEU A 117 1.78 8.66 -9.46
C LEU A 117 2.08 7.62 -10.54
N GLU A 118 2.99 7.81 -11.49
CA GLU A 118 2.87 7.01 -12.71
C GLU A 118 3.73 5.74 -12.73
N PRO A 119 3.14 4.53 -12.94
CA PRO A 119 1.71 4.20 -12.96
C PRO A 119 1.15 3.83 -11.57
N ILE A 120 -0.06 4.31 -11.25
CA ILE A 120 -0.85 3.95 -10.06
C ILE A 120 -2.33 3.91 -10.40
N VAL A 121 -3.05 2.96 -9.80
CA VAL A 121 -4.50 2.85 -9.88
C VAL A 121 -5.09 3.36 -8.57
N VAL A 122 -5.92 4.41 -8.62
CA VAL A 122 -6.62 4.96 -7.46
C VAL A 122 -8.07 4.49 -7.49
N VAL A 123 -8.55 3.90 -6.40
CA VAL A 123 -9.90 3.31 -6.28
C VAL A 123 -10.52 3.68 -4.94
N SER A 124 -11.84 3.67 -4.85
CA SER A 124 -12.59 4.10 -3.65
C SER A 124 -13.68 3.13 -3.20
N ASN A 125 -13.78 1.94 -3.83
CA ASN A 125 -14.73 0.91 -3.44
C ASN A 125 -14.14 -0.50 -3.62
N ILE A 126 -14.69 -1.46 -2.88
CA ILE A 126 -14.14 -2.83 -2.78
C ILE A 126 -14.18 -3.56 -4.13
N SER A 127 -15.19 -3.33 -4.95
CA SER A 127 -15.26 -3.93 -6.29
C SER A 127 -14.07 -3.49 -7.14
N ALA A 128 -13.84 -2.18 -7.24
CA ALA A 128 -12.74 -1.62 -8.00
C ALA A 128 -11.36 -2.03 -7.45
N LEU A 129 -11.24 -2.19 -6.12
CA LEU A 129 -10.03 -2.75 -5.51
C LEU A 129 -9.76 -4.19 -5.98
N ASN A 130 -10.77 -5.05 -5.97
CA ASN A 130 -10.62 -6.43 -6.45
C ASN A 130 -10.27 -6.49 -7.93
N ASP A 131 -10.89 -5.65 -8.76
CA ASP A 131 -10.59 -5.57 -10.20
C ASP A 131 -9.14 -5.12 -10.43
N ALA A 132 -8.67 -4.11 -9.71
CA ALA A 132 -7.29 -3.62 -9.79
C ALA A 132 -6.27 -4.69 -9.33
N LEU A 133 -6.59 -5.44 -8.28
CA LEU A 133 -5.76 -6.56 -7.81
C LEU A 133 -5.68 -7.68 -8.86
N ALA A 134 -6.81 -8.06 -9.47
CA ALA A 134 -6.84 -9.07 -10.53
C ALA A 134 -5.99 -8.65 -11.75
N GLN A 135 -6.07 -7.38 -12.16
CA GLN A 135 -5.25 -6.83 -13.26
C GLN A 135 -3.76 -6.66 -12.92
N ALA A 136 -3.39 -6.78 -11.65
CA ALA A 136 -2.00 -6.73 -11.21
C ALA A 136 -1.30 -8.08 -11.34
N LEU A 137 -2.03 -9.19 -11.50
CA LEU A 137 -1.44 -10.50 -11.78
C LEU A 137 -0.72 -10.51 -13.14
N PRO A 138 0.37 -11.29 -13.28
CA PRO A 138 0.93 -11.59 -14.58
C PRO A 138 -0.11 -12.30 -15.45
N ALA A 139 -0.09 -12.00 -16.76
CA ALA A 139 -0.95 -12.63 -17.76
C ALA A 139 -0.64 -14.11 -17.94
#